data_AF-A0A954Z3G7-F1
#
_entry.id   AF-A0A954Z3G7-F1
#
_cell.length_a   1.000
_cell.length_b   1.000
_cell.length_c   1.000
_cell.angle_alpha   90.00
_cell.angle_beta   90.00
_cell.angle_gamma   90.00
#
_symmetry.space_group_name_H-M   'P 1'
#
loop_
_entity.id
_entity.type
_entity.pdbx_description
1 polymer ?
#
loop_
_entity_poly.entity_id
_entity_poly.type
_entity_poly.pdbx_seq_one_letter_code
_entity_poly.pdbx_strand_id
1 'polypeptide(L)' 'DYFGVSEAGQVRVDDDGRTYFGAVPEGRHRFLTMSPEQAIRAREAFVALVSEPPHREQTP' A
#
# COMPACT_ATOMS: atom_id res chain seq x y z
N ASP A 1 -0.16 -6.38 -11.50
CA ASP A 1 -1.07 -5.86 -10.47
C ASP A 1 -0.56 -6.31 -9.10
N TYR A 2 -0.17 -5.37 -8.25
CA TYR A 2 0.50 -5.66 -6.96
C TYR A 2 -0.40 -5.40 -5.76
N PHE A 3 -1.33 -4.45 -5.85
CA PHE A 3 -2.21 -4.07 -4.76
C PHE A 3 -3.64 -3.92 -5.28
N GLY A 4 -4.60 -4.38 -4.50
CA GLY A 4 -5.98 -3.94 -4.60
C GLY A 4 -6.21 -2.68 -3.75
N VAL A 5 -7.44 -2.16 -3.80
CA VAL A 5 -7.88 -1.05 -2.97
C VAL A 5 -9.15 -1.47 -2.24
N SER A 6 -9.23 -1.16 -0.95
CA SER A 6 -10.43 -1.40 -0.14
C SER A 6 -11.66 -0.65 -0.67
N GLU A 7 -12.82 -1.01 -0.15
CA GLU A 7 -13.99 -0.13 -0.25
C GLU A 7 -13.72 1.25 0.39
N ALA A 8 -14.57 2.22 0.04
CA ALA A 8 -14.54 3.55 0.63
C ALA A 8 -14.89 3.49 2.12
N GLY A 9 -14.23 4.32 2.92
CA GLY A 9 -14.51 4.40 4.34
C GLY A 9 -13.95 5.62 5.02
N GLN A 10 -14.00 5.58 6.35
CA GLN A 10 -13.48 6.62 7.23
C GLN A 10 -12.50 6.01 8.22
N VAL A 11 -11.50 6.80 8.56
CA VAL A 11 -10.47 6.46 9.54
C VAL A 11 -10.67 7.40 10.72
N ARG A 12 -10.72 6.84 11.92
CA ARG A 12 -10.79 7.57 13.18
C ARG A 12 -9.65 7.14 14.08
N VAL A 13 -9.13 8.06 14.87
CA VAL A 13 -8.14 7.80 15.92
C VAL A 13 -8.87 7.97 17.25
N ASP A 14 -8.78 6.98 18.14
CA ASP A 14 -9.36 7.08 19.47
C ASP A 14 -8.44 7.83 20.45
N ASP A 15 -8.92 8.02 21.68
CA ASP A 15 -8.19 8.74 22.73
C ASP A 15 -6.91 8.02 23.18
N ASP A 16 -6.79 6.72 22.92
CA ASP A 16 -5.59 5.90 23.15
C ASP A 16 -4.61 5.94 21.96
N GLY A 17 -4.93 6.68 20.89
CA GLY A 17 -4.12 6.79 19.68
C GLY A 17 -4.26 5.61 18.72
N ARG A 18 -5.26 4.74 18.89
CA ARG A 18 -5.52 3.62 17.98
C ARG A 18 -6.31 4.08 16.77
N THR A 19 -5.85 3.64 15.59
CA THR A 19 -6.49 3.92 14.31
C THR A 19 -7.50 2.83 13.97
N TYR A 20 -8.74 3.22 13.70
CA TYR A 20 -9.80 2.33 13.24
C TYR A 20 -10.29 2.73 11.85
N PHE A 21 -10.50 1.74 11.00
CA PHE A 21 -11.17 1.92 9.72
C PHE A 21 -12.59 1.36 9.81
N GLY A 22 -13.58 2.13 9.35
CA GLY A 22 -14.95 1.68 9.15
C GLY A 22 -15.39 1.96 7.72
N ALA A 23 -16.04 0.98 7.08
CA ALA A 23 -16.64 1.15 5.77
C ALA A 23 -17.77 2.20 5.84
N VAL A 24 -17.72 3.18 4.95
CA VAL A 24 -18.69 4.27 4.86
C VAL A 24 -18.89 4.56 3.37
N PRO A 25 -20.12 4.45 2.83
CA PRO A 25 -20.41 4.85 1.47
C PRO A 25 -19.93 6.28 1.23
N GLU A 26 -19.24 6.51 0.12
CA GLU A 26 -18.64 7.82 -0.23
C GLU A 26 -17.57 8.33 0.77
N GLY A 27 -17.08 7.45 1.64
CA GLY A 27 -15.98 7.73 2.55
C GLY A 27 -14.70 8.14 1.80
N ARG A 28 -13.97 9.11 2.35
CA ARG A 28 -12.78 9.68 1.71
C ARG A 28 -11.54 8.79 1.79
N HIS A 29 -11.52 7.81 2.69
CA HIS A 29 -10.33 7.02 2.99
C HIS A 29 -10.42 5.63 2.38
N ARG A 30 -9.26 5.12 1.91
CA ARG A 30 -9.08 3.75 1.42
C ARG A 30 -7.70 3.25 1.87
N PHE A 31 -7.54 1.94 1.95
CA PHE A 31 -6.25 1.31 2.20
C PHE A 31 -5.94 0.27 1.11
N LEU A 32 -4.66 -0.06 0.96
CA LEU A 32 -4.22 -1.07 0.00
C LEU A 32 -4.50 -2.47 0.53
N THR A 33 -5.06 -3.33 -0.31
CA THR A 33 -5.31 -4.74 -0.01
C THR A 33 -4.39 -5.62 -0.85
N MET A 34 -4.15 -6.84 -0.40
CA MET A 34 -3.36 -7.81 -1.13
C MET A 34 -3.90 -9.22 -0.90
N SER A 35 -3.99 -10.01 -1.97
CA SER A 35 -4.08 -11.47 -1.85
C SER A 35 -2.73 -12.07 -1.42
N PRO A 36 -2.69 -13.33 -0.96
CA PRO A 36 -1.43 -14.01 -0.66
C PRO A 36 -0.45 -14.01 -1.85
N GLU A 37 -0.95 -14.22 -3.08
CA GLU A 37 -0.14 -14.24 -4.30
C GLU A 37 0.41 -12.84 -4.63
N GLN A 38 -0.41 -11.80 -4.42
CA GLN A 38 0.02 -10.41 -4.59
C GLN A 38 1.09 -10.02 -3.57
N ALA A 39 0.97 -10.49 -2.32
CA ALA A 39 1.95 -10.26 -1.27
C ALA A 39 3.34 -10.82 -1.64
N ILE A 40 3.39 -12.03 -2.21
CA ILE A 40 4.63 -12.64 -2.71
C ILE A 40 5.26 -11.76 -3.79
N ARG A 41 4.46 -11.37 -4.80
CA ARG A 41 4.95 -10.54 -5.92
C ARG A 41 5.47 -9.19 -5.45
N ALA A 42 4.76 -8.50 -4.56
CA ALA A 42 5.20 -7.19 -4.08
C ALA A 42 6.48 -7.30 -3.26
N ARG A 43 6.64 -8.38 -2.47
CA ARG A 43 7.88 -8.63 -1.73
C ARG A 43 9.05 -8.86 -2.68
N GLU A 44 8.89 -9.67 -3.71
CA GLU A 44 9.95 -9.91 -4.71
C GLU A 44 10.33 -8.62 -5.45
N ALA A 45 9.33 -7.85 -5.90
CA ALA A 45 9.57 -6.56 -6.52
C ALA A 45 10.27 -5.58 -5.57
N PHE A 46 9.86 -5.52 -4.31
CA PHE A 46 10.50 -4.68 -3.30
C PHE A 46 11.97 -5.06 -3.11
N VAL A 47 12.27 -6.36 -2.96
CA VAL A 47 13.65 -6.86 -2.85
C VAL A 47 14.48 -6.47 -4.06
N ALA A 48 13.95 -6.62 -5.27
CA ALA A 48 14.64 -6.24 -6.49
C ALA A 48 14.94 -4.74 -6.54
N LEU A 49 13.97 -3.89 -6.19
CA LEU A 49 14.10 -2.43 -6.20
C LEU A 49 15.12 -1.94 -5.18
N VAL A 50 15.08 -2.45 -3.94
CA VAL A 50 16.04 -2.00 -2.90
C VAL A 50 17.46 -2.52 -3.14
N SER A 51 17.61 -3.53 -3.98
CA SER A 51 18.90 -4.10 -4.37
C SER A 51 19.35 -3.65 -5.76
N GLU A 52 18.58 -2.77 -6.42
CA GLU A 52 18.88 -2.32 -7.77
C GLU A 52 20.17 -1.49 -7.76
N PRO A 53 21.17 -1.82 -8.60
CA PRO A 53 22.34 -0.97 -8.73
C PRO A 53 21.92 0.41 -9.24
N PRO A 54 22.63 1.49 -8.87
CA PRO A 54 22.31 2.82 -9.37
C PRO A 54 22.28 2.79 -10.89
N HIS A 55 21.17 3.27 -11.47
CA HIS A 55 21.08 3.47 -12.90
C HIS A 55 22.26 4.33 -13.31
N ARG A 56 23.09 3.86 -14.26
CA ARG A 56 24.17 4.69 -14.82
C ARG A 56 23.53 6.00 -15.24
N GLU A 57 23.94 7.09 -14.60
CA GLU A 57 23.56 8.44 -15.01
C GLU A 57 23.78 8.52 -16.53
N GLN A 58 22.70 8.64 -17.29
CA GLN A 58 22.81 9.09 -18.66
C GLN A 58 23.10 10.59 -18.57
N THR A 59 24.37 10.92 -18.41
CA THR A 59 24.84 12.30 -18.54
C THR A 59 24.51 12.77 -19.96
N PRO A 60 23.73 13.85 -20.14
CA PRO A 60 23.54 14.46 -21.44
C PRO A 60 24.85 15.06 -21.99
#